data_AF-A0A8B9VQ56-F1
#
_entry.id   AF-A0A8B9VQ56-F1
#
_cell.length_a   1.000
_cell.length_b   1.000
_cell.length_c   1.000
_cell.angle_alpha   90.00
_cell.angle_beta   90.00
_cell.angle_gamma   90.00
#
_symmetry.space_group_name_H-M   'P 1'
#
loop_
_entity.id
_entity.type
_entity.pdbx_description
1 polymer ?
#
loop_
_entity_poly.entity_id
_entity_poly.type
_entity_poly.pdbx_seq_one_letter_code
_entity_poly.pdbx_strand_id
1 'polypeptide(L)'
;MAQALGADTPFTAIAGSEIFSLEMSRTEALTQAFRRSIGVRIKEETEIIEGEVVEIQIDRPATGTGAKVGKLTLKTTEMETIYDLGTKMIESLTKEKVQAGDVITIDKATGKISKLGRSFTRARDYDAMGSQTKFVQCPDGELQKRKEVVHTVSLHEIDVINSRTQGFLALFSGNNA
;
A
#
# COMPACT_ATOMS: atom_id res chain seq x y z
N MET A 1 26.10 12.07 -15.27
CA MET A 1 25.92 12.68 -13.93
C MET A 1 24.61 12.26 -13.30
N ALA A 2 23.45 12.44 -13.95
CA ALA A 2 22.14 12.00 -13.40
C ALA A 2 22.10 10.52 -12.98
N GLN A 3 22.66 9.63 -13.80
CA GLN A 3 22.68 8.19 -13.53
C GLN A 3 23.58 7.77 -12.35
N ALA A 4 24.48 8.66 -11.90
CA ALA A 4 25.39 8.41 -10.79
C ALA A 4 24.83 8.88 -9.42
N LEU A 5 23.71 9.63 -9.41
CA LEU A 5 23.07 10.14 -8.19
C LEU A 5 22.25 9.09 -7.44
N GLY A 6 22.00 7.93 -8.07
CA GLY A 6 21.16 6.86 -7.53
C GLY A 6 19.66 7.17 -7.63
N ALA A 7 18.83 6.13 -7.46
CA ALA A 7 17.37 6.25 -7.59
C ALA A 7 16.71 7.08 -6.47
N ASP A 8 17.37 7.20 -5.31
CA ASP A 8 16.82 7.87 -4.13
C ASP A 8 17.09 9.37 -4.07
N THR A 9 17.74 9.93 -5.10
CA THR A 9 18.06 11.35 -5.20
C THR A 9 17.22 11.97 -6.31
N PRO A 10 16.32 12.92 -6.00
CA PRO A 10 15.49 13.52 -7.03
C PRO A 10 16.35 14.30 -8.02
N PHE A 11 16.09 14.10 -9.30
CA PHE A 11 16.75 14.81 -10.39
C PHE A 11 15.71 15.30 -11.37
N THR A 12 15.65 16.62 -11.56
CA THR A 12 14.69 17.25 -12.48
C THR A 12 15.46 17.76 -13.69
N ALA A 13 15.23 17.16 -14.86
CA ALA A 13 15.66 17.72 -16.14
C ALA A 13 14.52 18.57 -16.70
N ILE A 14 14.82 19.81 -17.11
CA ILE A 14 13.82 20.74 -17.65
C ILE A 14 14.37 21.36 -18.93
N ALA A 15 13.54 21.38 -19.97
CA ALA A 15 13.84 22.10 -21.19
C ALA A 15 13.40 23.57 -21.05
N GLY A 16 14.18 24.50 -21.61
CA GLY A 16 13.85 25.93 -21.53
C GLY A 16 12.49 26.31 -22.12
N SER A 17 11.97 25.50 -23.06
CA SER A 17 10.63 25.65 -23.64
C SER A 17 9.50 25.31 -22.67
N GLU A 18 9.73 24.41 -21.70
CA GLU A 18 8.71 23.98 -20.72
C GLU A 18 8.41 25.06 -19.68
N ILE A 19 9.30 26.05 -19.54
CA ILE A 19 9.11 27.22 -18.67
C ILE A 19 8.05 28.17 -19.24
N PHE A 20 7.81 28.11 -20.56
CA PHE A 20 6.82 28.93 -21.24
C PHE A 20 5.49 28.18 -21.31
N SER A 21 4.63 28.41 -20.32
CA SER A 21 3.26 27.89 -20.29
C SER A 21 2.24 29.04 -20.35
N LEU A 22 1.05 28.74 -20.89
CA LEU A 22 -0.12 29.62 -20.84
C LEU A 22 -0.86 29.51 -19.50
N GLU A 23 -0.70 28.39 -18.79
CA GLU A 23 -1.43 28.09 -17.55
C GLU A 23 -0.72 28.63 -16.30
N MET A 24 0.61 28.79 -16.34
CA MET A 24 1.41 29.22 -15.20
C MET A 24 2.45 30.27 -15.57
N SER A 25 2.78 31.13 -14.61
CA SER A 25 3.80 32.16 -14.81
C SER A 25 5.20 31.55 -14.93
N ARG A 26 6.10 32.17 -15.71
CA ARG A 26 7.50 31.72 -15.86
C ARG A 26 8.23 31.59 -14.52
N THR A 27 7.96 32.52 -13.60
CA THR A 27 8.50 32.52 -12.23
C THR A 27 7.99 31.35 -11.41
N GLU A 28 6.73 30.99 -11.57
CA GLU A 28 6.12 29.85 -10.89
C GLU A 28 6.61 28.52 -11.46
N ALA A 29 6.73 28.40 -12.79
CA ALA A 29 7.32 27.23 -13.44
C ALA A 29 8.75 26.95 -12.93
N LEU A 30 9.58 28.00 -12.81
CA LEU A 30 10.91 27.90 -12.20
C LEU A 30 10.87 27.56 -10.71
N THR A 31 9.91 28.11 -9.95
CA THR A 31 9.78 27.81 -8.53
C THR A 31 9.39 26.35 -8.31
N GLN A 32 8.45 25.83 -9.10
CA GLN A 32 8.07 24.42 -9.08
C GLN A 32 9.25 23.53 -9.47
N ALA A 33 10.02 23.90 -10.49
CA ALA A 33 11.25 23.21 -10.88
C ALA A 33 12.26 23.07 -9.73
N PHE A 34 12.52 24.17 -9.01
CA PHE A 34 13.42 24.14 -7.86
C PHE A 34 12.88 23.25 -6.73
N ARG A 35 11.57 23.31 -6.44
CA ARG A 35 10.96 22.51 -5.37
C ARG A 35 10.79 21.03 -5.73
N ARG A 36 10.69 20.68 -7.01
CA ARG A 36 10.76 19.29 -7.50
C ARG A 36 12.15 18.68 -7.33
N SER A 37 13.18 19.51 -7.41
CA SER A 37 14.58 19.10 -7.31
C SER A 37 15.07 18.92 -5.86
N ILE A 38 14.23 19.23 -4.87
CA ILE A 38 14.53 19.05 -3.45
C ILE A 38 13.61 17.95 -2.90
N GLY A 39 14.22 16.85 -2.46
CA GLY A 39 13.53 15.73 -1.85
C GLY A 39 13.68 15.72 -0.34
N VAL A 40 12.60 15.36 0.35
CA VAL A 40 12.57 15.03 1.77
C VAL A 40 12.46 13.52 1.89
N ARG A 41 13.36 12.91 2.64
CA ARG A 41 13.34 11.47 2.94
C ARG A 41 12.81 11.27 4.35
N ILE A 42 11.67 10.62 4.44
CA ILE A 42 11.00 10.30 5.70
C ILE A 42 11.15 8.80 5.92
N LYS A 43 11.68 8.42 7.08
CA LYS A 43 11.75 7.04 7.52
C LYS A 43 10.64 6.81 8.52
N GLU A 44 9.81 5.80 8.27
CA GLU A 44 8.72 5.40 9.16
C GLU A 44 8.86 3.93 9.49
N GLU A 45 8.75 3.60 10.78
CA GLU A 45 8.67 2.22 11.23
C GLU A 45 7.20 1.81 11.32
N THR A 46 6.83 0.80 10.54
CA THR A 46 5.47 0.23 10.56
C THR A 46 5.53 -1.21 11.04
N GLU A 47 4.58 -1.58 11.91
CA GLU A 47 4.40 -2.97 12.34
C GLU A 47 3.47 -3.66 11.33
N ILE A 48 4.01 -4.67 10.64
CA ILE A 48 3.27 -5.49 9.69
C ILE A 48 3.08 -6.90 10.25
N ILE A 49 1.93 -7.49 9.97
CA ILE A 49 1.62 -8.88 10.27
C ILE A 49 1.55 -9.64 8.95
N GLU A 50 2.35 -10.67 8.79
CA GLU A 50 2.44 -11.47 7.57
C GLU A 50 2.16 -12.95 7.91
N GLY A 51 1.25 -13.58 7.16
CA GLY A 51 0.91 -14.97 7.39
C GLY A 51 0.02 -15.56 6.31
N GLU A 52 -0.03 -16.89 6.26
CA GLU A 52 -1.01 -17.66 5.52
C GLU A 52 -2.33 -17.73 6.29
N VAL A 53 -3.44 -17.48 5.60
CA VAL A 53 -4.78 -17.62 6.17
C VAL A 53 -5.18 -19.09 6.25
N VAL A 54 -5.32 -19.62 7.46
CA VAL A 54 -5.80 -20.99 7.67
C VAL A 54 -7.32 -21.04 7.56
N GLU A 55 -8.01 -20.14 8.26
CA GLU A 55 -9.46 -20.07 8.36
C GLU A 55 -9.92 -18.63 8.62
N ILE A 56 -11.09 -18.29 8.07
CA ILE A 56 -11.77 -17.02 8.32
C ILE A 56 -13.19 -17.34 8.79
N GLN A 57 -13.52 -16.96 10.03
CA GLN A 57 -14.87 -17.04 10.58
C GLN A 57 -15.42 -15.63 10.67
N ILE A 58 -16.58 -15.38 10.07
CA ILE A 58 -17.25 -14.08 10.12
C ILE A 58 -18.65 -14.32 10.68
N ASP A 59 -18.87 -13.88 11.91
CA ASP A 59 -20.17 -13.91 12.54
C ASP A 59 -20.98 -12.71 12.07
N ARG A 60 -21.98 -12.99 11.24
CA ARG A 60 -22.95 -12.00 10.80
C ARG A 60 -24.25 -12.18 11.57
N PRO A 61 -24.74 -11.15 12.30
CA PRO A 61 -26.01 -11.26 13.00
C PRO A 61 -27.15 -11.51 11.99
N ALA A 62 -28.04 -12.44 12.35
CA ALA A 62 -29.13 -12.94 11.49
C ALA A 62 -30.08 -11.84 11.00
N THR A 63 -30.16 -10.71 11.71
CA THR A 63 -30.99 -9.55 11.37
C THR A 63 -30.35 -8.62 10.33
N GLY A 64 -29.10 -8.86 9.92
CA GLY A 64 -28.39 -8.03 8.93
C GLY A 64 -27.93 -6.66 9.46
N THR A 65 -28.43 -6.23 10.61
CA THR A 65 -28.13 -4.98 11.31
C THR A 65 -27.38 -5.26 12.61
N GLY A 66 -26.05 -5.24 12.55
CA GLY A 66 -25.20 -5.36 13.73
C GLY A 66 -23.72 -5.37 13.37
N ALA A 67 -22.87 -5.15 14.38
CA ALA A 67 -21.43 -5.18 14.20
C ALA A 67 -21.00 -6.58 13.77
N LYS A 68 -20.38 -6.68 12.59
CA LYS A 68 -19.70 -7.90 12.14
C LYS A 68 -18.48 -8.10 13.03
N VAL A 69 -18.42 -9.25 13.68
CA VAL A 69 -17.23 -9.70 14.41
C VAL A 69 -16.74 -10.95 13.69
N GLY A 70 -15.43 -11.15 13.65
CA GLY A 70 -14.87 -12.32 13.00
C GLY A 70 -13.62 -12.79 13.71
N LYS A 71 -13.17 -13.99 13.36
CA LYS A 71 -11.90 -14.55 13.79
C LYS A 71 -11.11 -14.93 12.56
N LEU A 72 -9.83 -14.60 12.57
CA LEU A 72 -8.88 -14.90 11.52
C LEU A 72 -7.76 -15.73 12.11
N THR A 73 -7.58 -16.94 11.58
CA THR A 73 -6.45 -17.79 11.96
C THR A 73 -5.35 -17.59 10.93
N LEU A 74 -4.22 -17.02 11.37
CA LEU A 74 -3.02 -16.86 10.56
C LEU A 74 -1.94 -17.83 10.99
N LYS A 75 -1.20 -18.33 10.01
CA LYS A 75 -0.12 -19.29 10.21
C LYS A 75 1.13 -18.88 9.46
N THR A 76 2.25 -19.10 10.10
CA THR A 76 3.61 -19.05 9.54
C THR A 76 4.21 -20.45 9.67
N THR A 77 5.45 -20.63 9.21
CA THR A 77 6.15 -21.90 9.41
C THR A 77 6.47 -22.20 10.87
N GLU A 78 6.56 -21.18 11.72
CA GLU A 78 6.93 -21.32 13.13
C GLU A 78 5.75 -21.22 14.11
N MET A 79 4.75 -20.38 13.82
CA MET A 79 3.63 -20.15 14.72
C MET A 79 2.28 -20.05 14.02
N GLU A 80 1.22 -20.32 14.78
CA GLU A 80 -0.18 -20.17 14.38
C GLU A 80 -0.89 -19.34 15.44
N THR A 81 -1.57 -18.27 15.03
CA THR A 81 -2.25 -17.33 15.93
C THR A 81 -3.64 -16.98 15.43
N ILE A 82 -4.55 -16.78 16.37
CA ILE A 82 -5.94 -16.39 16.10
C ILE A 82 -6.10 -14.92 16.45
N TYR A 83 -6.58 -14.14 15.48
CA TYR A 83 -6.86 -12.72 15.62
C TYR A 83 -8.36 -12.47 15.59
N ASP A 84 -8.86 -11.69 16.54
CA ASP A 84 -10.23 -11.17 16.49
C ASP A 84 -10.29 -9.97 15.53
N LEU A 85 -11.21 -10.04 14.57
CA LEU A 85 -11.43 -9.03 13.54
C LEU A 85 -12.58 -8.11 13.91
N GLY A 86 -12.32 -6.80 13.84
CA GLY A 86 -13.37 -5.78 13.86
C GLY A 86 -14.05 -5.58 12.50
N THR A 87 -15.12 -4.79 12.49
CA THR A 87 -15.94 -4.49 11.30
C THR A 87 -15.12 -3.98 10.11
N LYS A 88 -14.23 -3.02 10.33
CA LYS A 88 -13.37 -2.43 9.29
C LYS A 88 -12.42 -3.44 8.63
N MET A 89 -11.89 -4.37 9.42
CA MET A 89 -10.99 -5.41 8.92
C MET A 89 -11.74 -6.44 8.08
N ILE A 90 -12.94 -6.82 8.52
CA ILE A 90 -13.83 -7.74 7.79
C ILE A 90 -14.22 -7.14 6.43
N GLU A 91 -14.53 -5.85 6.38
CA GLU A 91 -14.81 -5.15 5.11
C GLU A 91 -13.60 -5.14 4.17
N SER A 92 -12.41 -4.91 4.72
CA SER A 92 -11.15 -4.94 3.94
C SER A 92 -10.85 -6.34 3.40
N LEU A 93 -11.03 -7.40 4.19
CA LEU A 93 -10.89 -8.79 3.75
C LEU A 93 -11.90 -9.13 2.64
N THR A 94 -13.15 -8.68 2.80
CA THR A 94 -14.22 -8.91 1.82
C THR A 94 -13.91 -8.18 0.50
N LYS A 95 -13.37 -6.96 0.58
CA LYS A 95 -12.98 -6.15 -0.58
C LYS A 95 -11.84 -6.79 -1.37
N GLU A 96 -10.82 -7.29 -0.68
CA GLU A 96 -9.66 -7.98 -1.28
C GLU A 96 -9.95 -9.44 -1.70
N LYS A 97 -11.17 -9.93 -1.38
CA LYS A 97 -11.62 -11.31 -1.61
C LYS A 97 -10.59 -12.33 -1.10
N VAL A 98 -10.20 -12.16 0.16
CA VAL A 98 -9.25 -13.06 0.82
C VAL A 98 -9.94 -14.39 1.15
N GLN A 99 -9.28 -15.50 0.85
CA GLN A 99 -9.76 -16.85 1.11
C GLN A 99 -8.76 -17.63 1.98
N ALA A 100 -9.22 -18.75 2.54
CA ALA A 100 -8.34 -19.70 3.20
C ALA A 100 -7.29 -20.24 2.20
N GLY A 101 -6.02 -20.16 2.58
CA GLY A 101 -4.85 -20.47 1.76
C GLY A 101 -4.22 -19.25 1.07
N ASP A 102 -4.75 -18.04 1.23
CA ASP A 102 -4.08 -16.83 0.76
C ASP A 102 -3.00 -16.38 1.76
N VAL A 103 -1.89 -15.86 1.24
CA VAL A 103 -0.85 -15.18 2.01
C VAL A 103 -1.14 -13.68 1.99
N ILE A 104 -1.33 -13.10 3.16
CA ILE A 104 -1.70 -11.69 3.31
C ILE A 104 -0.72 -10.94 4.21
N THR A 105 -0.59 -9.64 3.96
CA THR A 105 0.07 -8.69 4.86
C THR A 105 -0.94 -7.71 5.41
N ILE A 106 -0.93 -7.51 6.71
CA ILE A 106 -1.76 -6.56 7.43
C ILE A 106 -0.85 -5.51 8.04
N ASP A 107 -1.04 -4.25 7.68
CA ASP A 107 -0.43 -3.14 8.38
C ASP A 107 -1.26 -2.81 9.62
N LYS A 108 -0.64 -2.90 10.81
CA LYS A 108 -1.32 -2.70 12.09
C LYS A 108 -1.70 -1.24 12.34
N ALA A 109 -0.96 -0.29 11.77
CA ALA A 109 -1.24 1.13 11.94
C ALA A 109 -2.40 1.58 11.04
N THR A 110 -2.37 1.17 9.77
CA THR A 110 -3.38 1.60 8.78
C THR A 110 -4.59 0.67 8.70
N GLY A 111 -4.47 -0.57 9.17
CA GLY A 111 -5.48 -1.61 8.98
C GLY A 111 -5.61 -2.08 7.52
N LYS A 112 -4.67 -1.69 6.65
CA LYS A 112 -4.69 -2.07 5.24
C LYS A 112 -4.25 -3.51 5.09
N ILE A 113 -5.07 -4.29 4.39
CA ILE A 113 -4.79 -5.69 4.07
C ILE A 113 -4.39 -5.76 2.60
N SER A 114 -3.28 -6.43 2.31
CA SER A 114 -2.81 -6.66 0.94
C SER A 114 -2.59 -8.15 0.73
N LYS A 115 -3.15 -8.70 -0.36
CA LYS A 115 -2.94 -10.10 -0.74
C LYS A 115 -1.65 -10.23 -1.55
N LEU A 116 -0.69 -10.97 -1.01
CA LEU A 116 0.58 -11.25 -1.70
C LEU A 116 0.42 -12.35 -2.74
N GLY A 117 -0.37 -13.38 -2.43
CA GLY A 117 -0.63 -14.50 -3.33
C GLY A 117 -1.29 -15.66 -2.60
N ARG A 118 -1.25 -16.85 -3.21
CA ARG A 118 -1.81 -18.09 -2.65
C ARG A 118 -0.70 -19.05 -2.23
N SER A 119 -0.87 -19.75 -1.12
CA SER A 119 0.10 -20.72 -0.63
C SER A 119 0.20 -21.92 -1.57
N PHE A 120 1.42 -22.43 -1.75
CA PHE A 120 1.69 -23.62 -2.58
C PHE A 120 1.04 -24.89 -2.04
N THR A 121 0.87 -25.00 -0.72
CA THR A 121 0.34 -26.17 -0.02
C THR A 121 -1.14 -26.42 -0.31
N ARG A 122 -1.93 -25.36 -0.54
CA ARG A 122 -3.37 -25.44 -0.87
C ARG A 122 -3.70 -25.15 -2.33
N ALA A 123 -2.68 -25.03 -3.18
CA ALA A 123 -2.84 -24.80 -4.62
C ALA A 123 -3.51 -25.97 -5.36
N ARG A 124 -3.41 -27.20 -4.83
CA ARG A 124 -3.88 -28.43 -5.49
C ARG A 124 -5.38 -28.72 -5.32
N ASP A 125 -6.02 -28.16 -4.30
CA ASP A 125 -7.42 -28.47 -3.97
C ASP A 125 -8.44 -27.58 -4.71
N TYR A 126 -7.98 -26.64 -5.54
CA TYR A 126 -8.82 -25.73 -6.33
C TYR A 126 -8.50 -25.84 -7.82
N ASP A 127 -9.23 -26.74 -8.50
CA ASP A 127 -9.11 -27.09 -9.93
C ASP A 127 -9.62 -25.98 -10.89
N ALA A 128 -10.17 -24.89 -10.37
CA ALA A 128 -10.72 -23.77 -11.15
C ALA A 128 -9.83 -22.51 -11.02
N MET A 129 -8.59 -22.57 -11.50
CA MET A 129 -7.69 -21.41 -11.47
C MET A 129 -7.84 -20.56 -12.74
N GLY A 130 -8.34 -19.33 -12.58
CA GLY A 130 -8.15 -18.28 -13.56
C GLY A 130 -6.66 -17.93 -13.70
N SER A 131 -6.23 -17.50 -14.88
CA SER A 131 -4.85 -17.30 -15.34
C SER A 131 -4.01 -16.22 -14.59
N GLN A 132 -4.33 -15.88 -13.34
CA GLN A 132 -3.84 -14.68 -12.62
C GLN A 132 -3.40 -14.93 -11.16
N THR A 133 -3.43 -16.17 -10.64
CA THR A 133 -3.04 -16.40 -9.23
C THR A 133 -1.52 -16.52 -9.08
N LYS A 134 -0.90 -15.54 -8.41
CA LYS A 134 0.50 -15.62 -7.99
C LYS A 134 0.62 -16.57 -6.79
N PHE A 135 1.50 -17.56 -6.90
CA PHE A 135 1.82 -18.45 -5.80
C PHE A 135 2.99 -17.91 -4.99
N VAL A 136 2.84 -17.92 -3.68
CA VAL A 136 3.84 -17.42 -2.73
C VAL A 136 4.07 -18.50 -1.67
N GLN A 137 5.30 -18.63 -1.20
CA GLN A 137 5.62 -19.54 -0.11
C GLN A 137 5.01 -19.04 1.21
N CYS A 138 4.70 -19.97 2.11
CA CYS A 138 4.31 -19.64 3.47
C CYS A 138 5.41 -18.76 4.10
N PRO A 139 5.06 -17.61 4.70
CA PRO A 139 6.04 -16.75 5.34
C PRO A 139 6.77 -17.47 6.48
N ASP A 140 8.07 -17.27 6.55
CA ASP A 140 8.93 -17.80 7.60
C ASP A 140 9.12 -16.78 8.74
N GLY A 141 9.34 -17.33 9.95
CA GLY A 141 9.66 -16.57 11.16
C GLY A 141 8.44 -16.01 11.89
N GLU A 142 8.66 -14.87 12.57
CA GLU A 142 7.61 -14.25 13.37
C GLU A 142 6.47 -13.66 12.52
N LEU A 143 5.24 -13.81 13.00
CA LEU A 143 4.03 -13.30 12.34
C LEU A 143 4.01 -11.78 12.32
N GLN A 144 4.51 -11.13 13.38
CA GLN A 144 4.60 -9.68 13.48
C GLN A 144 6.04 -9.23 13.22
N LYS A 145 6.24 -8.43 12.18
CA LYS A 145 7.55 -7.90 11.77
C LYS A 145 7.52 -6.38 11.81
N ARG A 146 8.64 -5.76 12.20
CA ARG A 146 8.85 -4.31 12.04
C ARG A 146 9.49 -4.06 10.69
N LYS A 147 8.85 -3.22 9.88
CA LYS A 147 9.36 -2.83 8.57
C LYS A 147 9.58 -1.33 8.55
N GLU A 148 10.83 -0.94 8.31
CA GLU A 148 11.16 0.43 7.95
C GLU A 148 10.72 0.67 6.50
N VAL A 149 9.83 1.64 6.32
CA VAL A 149 9.45 2.14 5.01
C VAL A 149 10.05 3.52 4.84
N VAL A 150 10.84 3.68 3.79
CA VAL A 150 11.46 4.94 3.44
C VAL A 150 10.63 5.58 2.34
N HIS A 151 10.01 6.70 2.65
CA HIS A 151 9.27 7.51 1.70
C HIS A 151 10.14 8.69 1.27
N THR A 152 10.35 8.84 -0.03
CA THR A 152 11.02 10.01 -0.61
C THR A 152 9.97 10.84 -1.32
N VAL A 153 9.76 12.07 -0.88
CA VAL A 153 8.74 12.99 -1.41
C VAL A 153 9.41 14.32 -1.75
N SER A 154 9.06 14.94 -2.86
CA SER A 154 9.56 16.26 -3.25
C SER A 154 8.84 17.39 -2.51
N LEU A 155 9.51 18.54 -2.32
CA LEU A 155 8.84 19.70 -1.71
C LEU A 155 7.65 20.18 -2.54
N HIS A 156 7.73 20.06 -3.87
CA HIS A 156 6.63 20.41 -4.75
C HIS A 156 5.38 19.53 -4.50
N GLU A 157 5.56 18.22 -4.32
CA GLU A 157 4.43 17.33 -4.01
C GLU A 157 3.76 17.71 -2.69
N ILE A 158 4.55 18.07 -1.67
CA ILE A 158 4.04 18.54 -0.38
C ILE A 158 3.23 19.83 -0.54
N ASP A 159 3.71 20.79 -1.35
CA ASP A 159 2.99 22.04 -1.59
C ASP A 159 1.64 21.80 -2.30
N VAL A 160 1.63 20.95 -3.32
CA VAL A 160 0.41 20.62 -4.08
C VAL A 160 -0.61 19.90 -3.19
N ILE A 161 -0.17 18.92 -2.39
CA ILE A 161 -1.02 18.20 -1.44
C ILE A 161 -1.67 19.18 -0.44
N ASN A 162 -0.88 20.12 0.10
CA ASN A 162 -1.37 21.07 1.10
C ASN A 162 -2.22 22.21 0.52
N SER A 163 -2.15 22.45 -0.79
CA SER A 163 -2.90 23.52 -1.44
C SER A 163 -4.38 23.20 -1.68
N ARG A 164 -4.79 21.92 -1.71
CA ARG A 164 -6.16 21.49 -2.04
C ARG A 164 -6.65 20.31 -1.21
N THR A 165 -7.94 20.27 -0.94
CA THR A 165 -8.64 19.16 -0.28
C THR A 165 -8.52 17.82 -1.04
N GLN A 166 -8.22 17.84 -2.34
CA GLN A 166 -7.89 16.68 -3.18
C GLN A 166 -6.54 16.83 -3.89
N GLY A 167 -5.53 17.42 -3.21
CA GLY A 167 -4.22 17.69 -3.82
C GLY A 167 -3.50 16.44 -4.36
N PHE A 168 -3.79 15.24 -3.84
CA PHE A 168 -3.23 13.99 -4.36
C PHE A 168 -3.63 13.70 -5.81
N LEU A 169 -4.87 13.97 -6.21
CA LEU A 169 -5.32 13.75 -7.60
C LEU A 169 -4.69 14.75 -8.58
N ALA A 170 -4.40 15.97 -8.09
CA ALA A 170 -3.76 17.02 -8.89
C ALA A 170 -2.32 16.68 -9.28
N LEU A 171 -1.60 15.90 -8.44
CA LEU A 171 -0.26 15.41 -8.76
C LEU A 171 -0.21 14.58 -10.06
N PHE A 172 -1.29 13.85 -10.36
CA PHE A 172 -1.36 12.96 -11.53
C PHE A 172 -2.03 13.62 -12.74
N SER A 173 -2.85 14.64 -12.54
CA SER A 173 -3.59 15.29 -13.64
C SER A 173 -2.86 16.46 -14.28
N GLY A 174 -1.75 16.94 -13.69
CA GLY A 174 -1.00 18.08 -14.20
C GLY A 174 -1.75 19.42 -14.12
N ASN A 175 -2.96 19.42 -13.56
CA ASN A 175 -3.82 20.59 -13.49
C ASN A 175 -3.41 21.47 -12.30
N ASN A 176 -2.35 22.23 -12.49
CA ASN A 176 -1.83 23.23 -11.56
C ASN A 176 -2.53 24.59 -11.75
N ALA A 177 -3.87 24.58 -11.86
CA ALA A 177 -4.72 25.77 -12.05
C ALA A 177 -5.49 26.08 -10.78
#